data_AF-A0A370H297-F1
#
_entry.id   AF-A0A370H297-F1
#
_cell.length_a   1.000
_cell.length_b   1.000
_cell.length_c   1.000
_cell.angle_alpha   90.00
_cell.angle_beta   90.00
_cell.angle_gamma   90.00
#
_symmetry.space_group_name_H-M   'P 1'
#
loop_
_entity.id
_entity.type
_entity.pdbx_description
1 polymer ?
#
loop_
_entity_poly.entity_id
_entity_poly.type
_entity_poly.pdbx_seq_one_letter_code
_entity_poly.pdbx_strand_id
1 'polypeptide(L)'
;MADWQKIGAVAAIVAIPVSVLTAAVQCSTSSDTTSPPPTTVVPWATTSAAAPQPDAQQSSTTPVPVPPADSEPPIHSSDTLSMGGSSPWGVSIFSFNSFWVRNPAGSSVTITVDPSFGVSAGDGASFASVASPSYSTCATANYNIQSRDWKDLPTGSALCIKTGDTRVGRVQFIWTKGKEDPATDVRVVGVIWEPKHD
;
A
#
# COMPACT_ATOMS: atom_id res chain seq x y z
N MET A 1 -11.21 -48.10 -18.59
CA MET A 1 -11.52 -47.07 -19.62
C MET A 1 -13.00 -46.70 -19.47
N ALA A 2 -13.34 -45.65 -18.70
CA ALA A 2 -14.74 -45.23 -18.53
C ALA A 2 -14.97 -43.77 -18.03
N ASP A 3 -13.99 -43.10 -17.42
CA ASP A 3 -14.25 -41.83 -16.69
C ASP A 3 -13.73 -40.53 -17.34
N TRP A 4 -13.23 -40.57 -18.58
CA TRP A 4 -12.70 -39.37 -19.26
C TRP A 4 -13.73 -38.59 -20.11
N GLN A 5 -14.96 -39.09 -20.30
CA GLN A 5 -15.97 -38.44 -21.14
C GLN A 5 -16.90 -37.45 -20.42
N LYS A 6 -16.90 -37.39 -19.08
CA LYS A 6 -17.81 -36.47 -18.33
C LYS A 6 -17.30 -35.03 -18.18
N ILE A 7 -16.00 -34.79 -18.36
CA ILE A 7 -15.39 -33.47 -18.10
C ILE A 7 -15.53 -32.53 -19.32
N GLY A 8 -15.60 -33.06 -20.54
CA GLY A 8 -15.64 -32.26 -21.77
C GLY A 8 -16.92 -31.44 -22.01
N ALA A 9 -18.02 -31.72 -21.30
CA ALA A 9 -19.32 -31.10 -21.56
C ALA A 9 -19.57 -29.77 -20.82
N VAL A 10 -18.79 -29.45 -19.78
CA VAL A 10 -19.01 -28.24 -18.95
C VAL A 10 -18.22 -27.03 -19.47
N ALA A 11 -17.11 -27.26 -20.18
CA ALA A 11 -16.21 -26.21 -20.66
C ALA A 11 -16.77 -25.34 -21.80
N ALA A 12 -17.90 -25.72 -22.42
CA ALA A 12 -18.42 -25.06 -23.63
C ALA A 12 -19.46 -23.95 -23.40
N ILE A 13 -19.95 -23.74 -22.16
CA ILE A 13 -21.12 -22.88 -21.89
C ILE A 13 -20.75 -21.49 -21.32
N VAL A 14 -19.53 -21.30 -20.79
CA VAL A 14 -19.12 -20.05 -20.10
C VAL A 14 -18.24 -19.14 -20.97
N ALA A 15 -18.15 -19.38 -22.29
CA ALA A 15 -17.24 -18.68 -23.20
C ALA A 15 -17.90 -17.60 -24.10
N ILE A 16 -19.21 -17.33 -23.95
CA ILE A 16 -20.02 -16.60 -24.97
C ILE A 16 -20.73 -15.29 -24.49
N PRO A 17 -20.51 -14.70 -23.30
CA PRO A 17 -21.06 -13.35 -23.01
C PRO A 17 -20.05 -12.19 -22.90
N VAL A 18 -18.74 -12.42 -22.75
CA VAL A 18 -17.75 -11.34 -22.46
C VAL A 18 -17.04 -10.79 -23.73
N SER A 19 -17.71 -10.86 -24.89
CA SER A 19 -17.16 -10.42 -26.18
C SER A 19 -17.91 -9.23 -26.80
N VAL A 20 -18.77 -8.54 -26.03
CA VAL A 20 -19.67 -7.46 -26.51
C VAL A 20 -19.56 -6.18 -25.65
N LEU A 21 -18.41 -5.95 -25.00
CA LEU A 21 -18.15 -4.72 -24.24
C LEU A 21 -16.82 -4.01 -24.59
N THR A 22 -16.34 -4.19 -25.82
CA THR A 22 -15.47 -3.22 -26.48
C THR A 22 -16.31 -2.24 -27.32
N ALA A 23 -15.98 -0.94 -27.25
CA ALA A 23 -16.51 0.21 -28.02
C ALA A 23 -17.60 1.11 -27.37
N ALA A 24 -17.28 1.77 -26.24
CA ALA A 24 -18.10 2.90 -25.74
C ALA A 24 -17.36 4.01 -24.93
N VAL A 25 -16.02 4.08 -24.93
CA VAL A 25 -15.28 5.20 -24.30
C VAL A 25 -14.08 5.65 -25.15
N GLN A 26 -14.38 6.14 -26.34
CA GLN A 26 -13.56 7.14 -27.02
C GLN A 26 -14.40 8.41 -27.21
N CYS A 27 -13.73 9.55 -27.38
CA CYS A 27 -14.29 10.91 -27.48
C CYS A 27 -14.79 11.54 -26.16
N SER A 28 -13.91 12.34 -25.54
CA SER A 28 -14.23 13.74 -25.20
C SER A 28 -12.96 14.61 -25.06
N THR A 29 -12.84 15.54 -26.00
CA THR A 29 -12.18 16.87 -25.91
C THR A 29 -10.70 17.02 -25.52
N SER A 30 -9.91 17.45 -26.50
CA SER A 30 -8.65 18.18 -26.37
C SER A 30 -8.85 19.64 -25.93
N SER A 31 -7.88 20.21 -25.21
CA SER A 31 -7.44 21.64 -25.14
C SER A 31 -6.26 21.67 -24.16
N ASP A 32 -4.97 21.80 -24.51
CA ASP A 32 -4.21 22.83 -25.26
C ASP A 32 -3.69 24.00 -24.39
N THR A 33 -2.39 24.30 -24.61
CA THR A 33 -1.57 25.48 -24.29
C THR A 33 -1.36 25.99 -22.85
N THR A 34 -0.10 25.95 -22.38
CA THR A 34 0.74 27.13 -21.99
C THR A 34 1.65 26.87 -20.78
N SER A 35 2.97 26.79 -21.01
CA SER A 35 4.01 26.92 -19.97
C SER A 35 4.41 28.39 -19.75
N PRO A 36 5.00 28.70 -18.58
CA PRO A 36 6.22 29.52 -18.62
C PRO A 36 7.33 29.09 -17.63
N PRO A 37 8.60 29.12 -18.05
CA PRO A 37 9.77 29.28 -17.17
C PRO A 37 10.40 30.68 -17.35
N PRO A 38 11.56 30.98 -16.74
CA PRO A 38 11.89 30.96 -15.32
C PRO A 38 12.22 32.39 -14.81
N THR A 39 12.57 32.56 -13.53
CA THR A 39 13.22 33.81 -13.07
C THR A 39 14.42 33.53 -12.17
N THR A 40 15.59 33.97 -12.60
CA THR A 40 16.88 33.86 -11.89
C THR A 40 17.57 35.22 -11.90
N VAL A 41 17.78 35.88 -10.74
CA VAL A 41 18.95 36.75 -10.50
C VAL A 41 19.26 36.97 -9.00
N VAL A 42 20.55 37.23 -8.74
CA VAL A 42 21.28 37.53 -7.47
C VAL A 42 22.53 38.37 -7.86
N PRO A 43 23.31 39.04 -6.96
CA PRO A 43 23.51 38.81 -5.52
C PRO A 43 23.58 40.15 -4.68
N TRP A 44 24.48 40.19 -3.69
CA TRP A 44 25.04 41.35 -2.93
C TRP A 44 24.20 41.94 -1.77
N ALA A 45 24.78 42.36 -0.62
CA ALA A 45 26.21 42.45 -0.23
C ALA A 45 26.51 42.15 1.26
N THR A 46 27.81 42.04 1.52
CA THR A 46 28.58 41.48 2.65
C THR A 46 28.66 42.33 3.94
N THR A 47 29.00 41.65 5.06
CA THR A 47 29.78 42.11 6.25
C THR A 47 29.17 43.07 7.29
N SER A 48 29.08 42.61 8.55
CA SER A 48 29.97 43.05 9.65
C SER A 48 29.77 42.19 10.93
N ALA A 49 30.71 42.28 11.89
CA ALA A 49 30.90 41.27 12.94
C ALA A 49 30.45 41.68 14.36
N ALA A 50 30.09 40.66 15.15
CA ALA A 50 30.24 40.48 16.61
C ALA A 50 29.88 41.61 17.62
N ALA A 51 28.76 41.39 18.34
CA ALA A 51 28.55 41.52 19.81
C ALA A 51 28.74 42.90 20.52
N PRO A 52 28.19 43.11 21.75
CA PRO A 52 27.42 42.21 22.63
C PRO A 52 26.02 42.71 23.07
N GLN A 53 25.34 41.88 23.88
CA GLN A 53 24.07 42.14 24.58
C GLN A 53 24.14 43.34 25.57
N PRO A 54 22.99 43.97 25.91
CA PRO A 54 22.33 43.56 27.16
C PRO A 54 20.78 43.45 27.12
N ASP A 55 20.30 42.90 28.23
CA ASP A 55 19.01 42.34 28.63
C ASP A 55 17.64 42.96 28.28
N ALA A 56 16.67 42.03 28.27
CA ALA A 56 15.31 42.13 28.81
C ALA A 56 14.27 43.06 28.17
N GLN A 57 13.47 42.49 27.25
CA GLN A 57 12.01 42.53 27.42
C GLN A 57 11.35 41.24 26.89
N GLN A 58 11.12 40.28 27.78
CA GLN A 58 10.54 38.98 27.47
C GLN A 58 9.02 39.12 27.27
N SER A 59 8.60 39.37 26.03
CA SER A 59 7.19 39.29 25.63
C SER A 59 6.75 37.82 25.63
N SER A 60 6.14 37.38 26.72
CA SER A 60 5.56 36.04 26.88
C SER A 60 4.36 35.85 25.95
N THR A 61 4.61 35.48 24.69
CA THR A 61 3.58 34.89 23.83
C THR A 61 3.20 33.53 24.42
N THR A 62 2.02 33.46 25.04
CA THR A 62 1.42 32.20 25.49
C THR A 62 1.44 31.20 24.33
N PRO A 63 2.03 30.00 24.50
CA PRO A 63 1.95 28.97 23.47
C PRO A 63 0.47 28.68 23.21
N VAL A 64 0.04 28.88 21.96
CA VAL A 64 -1.25 28.34 21.52
C VAL A 64 -1.22 26.85 21.80
N PRO A 65 -2.21 26.28 22.52
CA PRO A 65 -2.27 24.84 22.69
C PRO A 65 -2.40 24.21 21.32
N VAL A 66 -1.30 23.61 20.84
CA VAL A 66 -1.38 22.64 19.75
C VAL A 66 -2.31 21.56 20.29
N PRO A 67 -3.45 21.26 19.63
CA PRO A 67 -4.30 20.16 20.07
C PRO A 67 -3.41 18.92 20.18
N PRO A 68 -3.59 18.07 21.21
CA PRO A 68 -2.75 16.89 21.37
C PRO A 68 -2.74 16.17 20.04
N ALA A 69 -1.54 15.97 19.47
CA ALA A 69 -1.41 15.20 18.25
C ALA A 69 -2.15 13.88 18.50
N ASP A 70 -3.04 13.51 17.60
CA ASP A 70 -3.80 12.26 17.70
C ASP A 70 -2.77 11.14 17.54
N SER A 71 -2.20 10.74 18.68
CA SER A 71 -0.99 9.93 18.74
C SER A 71 -1.25 8.66 17.95
N GLU A 72 -0.42 8.40 16.94
CA GLU A 72 -0.49 7.12 16.24
C GLU A 72 -0.39 6.03 17.31
N PRO A 73 -1.41 5.15 17.45
CA PRO A 73 -1.41 4.14 18.48
C PRO A 73 -0.16 3.28 18.38
N PRO A 74 0.32 2.73 19.50
CA PRO A 74 1.50 1.87 19.48
C PRO A 74 1.39 0.76 18.44
N ILE A 75 2.52 0.43 17.84
CA ILE A 75 2.63 -0.69 16.91
C ILE A 75 2.50 -1.98 17.72
N HIS A 76 1.44 -2.75 17.45
CA HIS A 76 1.20 -4.04 18.07
C HIS A 76 2.16 -5.11 17.54
N SER A 77 2.50 -5.03 16.25
CA SER A 77 3.38 -5.97 15.57
C SER A 77 3.96 -5.39 14.28
N SER A 78 5.24 -5.65 14.00
CA SER A 78 5.87 -5.32 12.73
C SER A 78 6.90 -6.38 12.33
N ASP A 79 6.97 -6.72 11.04
CA ASP A 79 7.89 -7.73 10.53
C ASP A 79 8.33 -7.41 9.08
N THR A 80 9.39 -8.08 8.60
CA THR A 80 9.86 -8.06 7.22
C THR A 80 10.03 -9.47 6.69
N LEU A 81 9.02 -9.97 5.98
CA LEU A 81 9.05 -11.29 5.38
C LEU A 81 9.69 -11.25 4.00
N SER A 82 10.86 -11.87 3.86
CA SER A 82 11.53 -12.06 2.57
C SER A 82 11.03 -13.32 1.87
N MET A 83 10.60 -13.16 0.64
CA MET A 83 9.91 -14.20 -0.10
C MET A 83 10.51 -14.31 -1.51
N GLY A 84 11.54 -15.15 -1.61
CA GLY A 84 12.21 -15.46 -2.88
C GLY A 84 11.63 -16.70 -3.57
N GLY A 85 11.97 -16.84 -4.85
CA GLY A 85 11.52 -17.91 -5.73
C GLY A 85 10.39 -17.49 -6.69
N SER A 86 10.11 -18.35 -7.68
CA SER A 86 9.11 -18.12 -8.73
C SER A 86 7.71 -18.67 -8.42
N SER A 87 7.54 -19.41 -7.31
CA SER A 87 6.24 -19.90 -6.84
C SER A 87 5.51 -18.85 -6.01
N PRO A 88 4.17 -18.85 -5.93
CA PRO A 88 3.42 -18.00 -5.00
C PRO A 88 3.63 -18.38 -3.53
N TRP A 89 3.47 -17.41 -2.62
CA TRP A 89 3.56 -17.63 -1.17
C TRP A 89 2.47 -16.85 -0.42
N GLY A 90 2.20 -17.28 0.81
CA GLY A 90 1.26 -16.65 1.72
C GLY A 90 1.95 -15.95 2.90
N VAL A 91 1.29 -14.93 3.41
CA VAL A 91 1.52 -14.31 4.71
C VAL A 91 0.24 -14.46 5.52
N SER A 92 0.33 -15.12 6.67
CA SER A 92 -0.76 -15.19 7.65
C SER A 92 -0.48 -14.23 8.80
N ILE A 93 -1.49 -13.48 9.24
CA ILE A 93 -1.43 -12.53 10.36
C ILE A 93 -2.39 -13.04 11.45
N PHE A 94 -1.87 -13.56 12.55
CA PHE A 94 -2.68 -14.26 13.55
C PHE A 94 -3.38 -13.33 14.56
N SER A 95 -4.69 -13.49 14.74
CA SER A 95 -5.54 -12.62 15.57
C SER A 95 -5.17 -12.47 17.05
N PHE A 96 -4.39 -13.36 17.66
CA PHE A 96 -4.09 -13.22 19.09
C PHE A 96 -2.94 -12.24 19.38
N ASN A 97 -1.96 -12.08 18.48
CA ASN A 97 -0.76 -11.23 18.65
C ASN A 97 -0.31 -10.50 17.37
N SER A 98 -1.10 -10.54 16.29
CA SER A 98 -0.73 -10.10 14.92
C SER A 98 0.63 -10.60 14.44
N PHE A 99 1.04 -11.82 14.80
CA PHE A 99 2.29 -12.40 14.32
C PHE A 99 2.23 -12.62 12.81
N TRP A 100 3.24 -12.11 12.10
CA TRP A 100 3.43 -12.29 10.66
C TRP A 100 4.14 -13.63 10.42
N VAL A 101 3.54 -14.52 9.64
CA VAL A 101 4.12 -15.83 9.35
C VAL A 101 4.10 -16.09 7.85
N ARG A 102 5.26 -16.44 7.28
CA ARG A 102 5.38 -16.91 5.90
C ARG A 102 4.87 -18.34 5.79
N ASN A 103 3.89 -18.56 4.92
CA ASN A 103 3.31 -19.86 4.60
C ASN A 103 3.40 -20.12 3.08
N PRO A 104 3.20 -21.37 2.61
CA PRO A 104 2.80 -21.63 1.22
C PRO A 104 1.51 -20.89 0.88
N ALA A 105 1.30 -20.53 -0.39
CA ALA A 105 0.00 -20.00 -0.83
C ALA A 105 -1.10 -21.07 -0.71
N GLY A 106 -2.30 -20.68 -0.30
CA GLY A 106 -3.44 -21.59 -0.11
C GLY A 106 -4.60 -20.94 0.65
N SER A 107 -5.62 -21.73 1.00
CA SER A 107 -6.72 -21.28 1.86
C SER A 107 -6.20 -20.91 3.25
N SER A 108 -6.75 -19.84 3.85
CA SER A 108 -6.35 -19.30 5.18
C SER A 108 -5.00 -18.57 5.23
N VAL A 109 -4.63 -17.87 4.16
CA VAL A 109 -3.57 -16.84 4.18
C VAL A 109 -4.18 -15.44 4.07
N THR A 110 -3.66 -14.49 4.85
CA THR A 110 -4.17 -13.11 4.94
C THR A 110 -3.75 -12.29 3.72
N ILE A 111 -2.55 -12.52 3.21
CA ILE A 111 -2.02 -11.96 1.96
C ILE A 111 -1.43 -13.11 1.16
N THR A 112 -1.86 -13.30 -0.08
CA THR A 112 -1.08 -14.06 -1.07
C THR A 112 -0.23 -13.09 -1.85
N VAL A 113 1.01 -13.47 -2.14
CA VAL A 113 1.87 -12.75 -3.07
C VAL A 113 2.33 -13.71 -4.15
N ASP A 114 2.07 -13.32 -5.39
CA ASP A 114 2.29 -14.09 -6.59
C ASP A 114 3.33 -13.35 -7.47
N PRO A 115 4.51 -13.94 -7.73
CA PRO A 115 5.52 -13.37 -8.63
C PRO A 115 4.98 -12.90 -9.99
N SER A 116 3.98 -13.58 -10.55
CA SER A 116 3.43 -13.27 -11.88
C SER A 116 2.28 -12.28 -11.82
N PHE A 117 1.40 -12.40 -10.82
CA PHE A 117 0.11 -11.70 -10.80
C PHE A 117 -0.02 -10.54 -9.81
N GLY A 118 0.87 -10.41 -8.82
CA GLY A 118 0.81 -9.31 -7.85
C GLY A 118 0.54 -9.77 -6.42
N VAL A 119 -0.35 -9.05 -5.73
CA VAL A 119 -0.76 -9.33 -4.35
C VAL A 119 -2.26 -9.50 -4.28
N SER A 120 -2.75 -10.39 -3.42
CA SER A 120 -4.17 -10.52 -3.11
C SER A 120 -4.41 -10.71 -1.62
N ALA A 121 -5.55 -10.21 -1.15
CA ALA A 121 -6.02 -10.42 0.21
C ALA A 121 -6.75 -11.78 0.29
N GLY A 122 -6.68 -12.41 1.46
CA GLY A 122 -7.42 -13.62 1.78
C GLY A 122 -7.87 -13.61 3.24
N ASP A 123 -8.57 -14.65 3.67
CA ASP A 123 -9.03 -14.81 5.06
C ASP A 123 -9.83 -13.60 5.59
N GLY A 124 -10.74 -13.08 4.75
CA GLY A 124 -11.55 -11.90 5.05
C GLY A 124 -10.81 -10.57 5.05
N ALA A 125 -9.51 -10.55 4.75
CA ALA A 125 -8.73 -9.32 4.65
C ALA A 125 -9.07 -8.50 3.40
N SER A 126 -8.59 -7.25 3.40
CA SER A 126 -8.78 -6.30 2.32
C SER A 126 -7.71 -5.21 2.37
N PHE A 127 -7.43 -4.60 1.21
CA PHE A 127 -6.53 -3.45 1.11
C PHE A 127 -7.30 -2.15 0.85
N ALA A 128 -6.66 -1.04 1.18
CA ALA A 128 -7.02 0.29 0.71
C ALA A 128 -5.76 1.01 0.22
N SER A 129 -5.90 1.83 -0.82
CA SER A 129 -4.83 2.67 -1.35
C SER A 129 -5.02 4.10 -0.87
N VAL A 130 -4.00 4.65 -0.21
CA VAL A 130 -3.94 6.04 0.26
C VAL A 130 -2.56 6.60 -0.07
N ALA A 131 -2.47 7.91 -0.33
CA ALA A 131 -1.22 8.53 -0.80
C ALA A 131 -0.06 8.44 0.22
N SER A 132 -0.38 8.41 1.53
CA SER A 132 0.59 8.33 2.63
C SER A 132 0.05 7.48 3.78
N PRO A 133 0.27 6.15 3.79
CA PRO A 133 -0.28 5.26 4.82
C PRO A 133 0.25 5.51 6.24
N SER A 134 -0.66 5.95 7.10
CA SER A 134 -0.53 6.16 8.56
C SER A 134 -1.71 5.49 9.27
N TYR A 135 -1.69 5.39 10.60
CA TYR A 135 -2.85 4.85 11.31
C TYR A 135 -4.13 5.64 11.01
N SER A 136 -4.07 6.98 11.10
CA SER A 136 -5.24 7.86 10.91
C SER A 136 -5.86 7.76 9.51
N THR A 137 -5.03 7.63 8.47
CA THR A 137 -5.50 7.44 7.09
C THR A 137 -5.99 6.03 6.84
N CYS A 138 -5.33 5.00 7.39
CA CYS A 138 -5.78 3.61 7.25
C CYS A 138 -7.06 3.32 8.03
N ALA A 139 -7.22 3.82 9.25
CA ALA A 139 -8.39 3.59 10.09
C ALA A 139 -9.70 4.12 9.45
N THR A 140 -9.61 5.13 8.59
CA THR A 140 -10.73 5.75 7.89
C THR A 140 -10.80 5.39 6.39
N ALA A 141 -9.91 4.53 5.91
CA ALA A 141 -9.83 4.18 4.49
C ALA A 141 -10.99 3.28 4.01
N ASN A 142 -11.32 3.37 2.72
CA ASN A 142 -12.27 2.46 2.09
C ASN A 142 -11.58 1.18 1.64
N TYR A 143 -11.82 0.09 2.38
CA TYR A 143 -11.21 -1.22 2.18
C TYR A 143 -11.96 -2.07 1.14
N ASN A 144 -11.79 -1.73 -0.14
CA ASN A 144 -12.47 -2.38 -1.26
C ASN A 144 -11.54 -3.12 -2.24
N ILE A 145 -10.24 -3.12 -2.00
CA ILE A 145 -9.24 -3.74 -2.89
C ILE A 145 -8.97 -5.16 -2.42
N GLN A 146 -9.26 -6.15 -3.27
CA GLN A 146 -8.97 -7.57 -3.02
C GLN A 146 -7.68 -8.04 -3.69
N SER A 147 -7.24 -7.40 -4.78
CA SER A 147 -5.95 -7.69 -5.43
C SER A 147 -5.33 -6.45 -6.07
N ARG A 148 -4.01 -6.47 -6.28
CA ARG A 148 -3.23 -5.47 -7.02
C ARG A 148 -2.11 -6.13 -7.82
N ASP A 149 -2.08 -5.84 -9.11
CA ASP A 149 -1.01 -6.26 -10.00
C ASP A 149 0.28 -5.46 -9.73
N TRP A 150 1.44 -6.06 -10.00
CA TRP A 150 2.75 -5.37 -9.86
C TRP A 150 2.86 -4.08 -10.69
N LYS A 151 2.16 -4.00 -11.83
CA LYS A 151 2.10 -2.78 -12.66
C LYS A 151 1.45 -1.58 -11.95
N ASP A 152 0.52 -1.82 -11.04
CA ASP A 152 -0.20 -0.80 -10.28
C ASP A 152 0.39 -0.61 -8.88
N LEU A 153 1.43 -1.38 -8.55
CA LEU A 153 2.10 -1.41 -7.26
C LEU A 153 3.63 -1.31 -7.44
N PRO A 154 4.16 -0.14 -7.83
CA PRO A 154 5.61 0.12 -7.94
C PRO A 154 6.38 -0.34 -6.69
N THR A 155 7.62 -0.77 -6.86
CA THR A 155 8.44 -1.25 -5.74
C THR A 155 8.57 -0.16 -4.65
N GLY A 156 8.36 -0.56 -3.39
CA GLY A 156 8.28 0.36 -2.25
C GLY A 156 6.90 1.00 -2.03
N SER A 157 5.89 0.70 -2.85
CA SER A 157 4.51 1.14 -2.58
C SER A 157 3.98 0.52 -1.30
N ALA A 158 3.25 1.33 -0.54
CA ALA A 158 2.57 0.92 0.68
C ALA A 158 1.04 1.00 0.51
N LEU A 159 0.34 -0.01 1.03
CA LEU A 159 -1.11 -0.06 1.12
C LEU A 159 -1.53 -0.14 2.58
N CYS A 160 -2.72 0.36 2.90
CA CYS A 160 -3.38 0.01 4.14
C CYS A 160 -3.94 -1.42 4.02
N ILE A 161 -3.84 -2.21 5.08
CA ILE A 161 -4.50 -3.53 5.20
C ILE A 161 -5.53 -3.48 6.34
N LYS A 162 -6.64 -4.18 6.16
CA LYS A 162 -7.57 -4.55 7.22
C LYS A 162 -7.73 -6.06 7.21
N THR A 163 -7.50 -6.71 8.34
CA THR A 163 -7.62 -8.17 8.48
C THR A 163 -9.09 -8.59 8.67
N GLY A 164 -9.39 -9.89 8.54
CA GLY A 164 -10.74 -10.42 8.75
C GLY A 164 -11.29 -10.20 10.16
N ASP A 165 -10.41 -10.12 11.17
CA ASP A 165 -10.73 -9.73 12.56
C ASP A 165 -10.68 -8.20 12.80
N THR A 166 -10.76 -7.42 11.72
CA THR A 166 -10.89 -5.95 11.68
C THR A 166 -9.69 -5.10 12.09
N ARG A 167 -8.55 -5.71 12.45
CA ARG A 167 -7.30 -4.97 12.77
C ARG A 167 -6.83 -4.17 11.57
N VAL A 168 -6.27 -3.00 11.82
CA VAL A 168 -5.77 -2.07 10.79
C VAL A 168 -4.25 -2.05 10.80
N GLY A 169 -3.66 -2.01 9.62
CA GLY A 169 -2.21 -1.99 9.42
C GLY A 169 -1.80 -1.32 8.12
N ARG A 170 -0.49 -1.26 7.89
CA ARG A 170 0.11 -0.96 6.58
C ARG A 170 1.03 -2.09 6.14
N VAL A 171 1.10 -2.29 4.84
CA VAL A 171 1.98 -3.26 4.17
C VAL A 171 2.70 -2.57 3.03
N GLN A 172 4.02 -2.71 2.99
CA GLN A 172 4.88 -2.20 1.92
C GLN A 172 5.49 -3.37 1.16
N PHE A 173 5.43 -3.31 -0.17
CA PHE A 173 5.91 -4.36 -1.05
C PHE A 173 7.15 -3.90 -1.81
N ILE A 174 8.30 -4.46 -1.47
CA ILE A 174 9.61 -4.14 -2.06
C ILE A 174 10.03 -5.31 -2.93
N TRP A 175 10.09 -5.13 -4.24
CA TRP A 175 10.34 -6.18 -5.22
C TRP A 175 11.31 -5.73 -6.33
N THR A 176 11.90 -6.70 -7.04
CA THR A 176 12.76 -6.47 -8.21
C THR A 176 12.10 -7.04 -9.47
N LYS A 177 12.32 -6.43 -10.65
CA LYS A 177 11.88 -7.04 -11.91
C LYS A 177 12.80 -8.22 -12.25
N GLY A 178 12.22 -9.40 -12.48
CA GLY A 178 12.91 -10.53 -13.07
C GLY A 178 13.23 -10.31 -14.55
N LYS A 179 14.09 -11.14 -15.13
CA LYS A 179 14.53 -11.03 -16.54
C LYS A 179 13.42 -11.23 -17.57
N GLU A 180 12.32 -11.89 -17.19
CA GLU A 180 11.19 -12.25 -18.06
C GLU A 180 9.87 -11.58 -17.61
N ASP A 181 9.98 -10.53 -16.80
CA ASP A 181 8.91 -9.70 -16.26
C ASP A 181 7.92 -10.23 -15.18
N PRO A 182 8.16 -11.33 -14.44
CA PRO A 182 7.58 -11.51 -13.10
C PRO A 182 8.42 -10.78 -12.03
N ALA A 183 7.80 -10.45 -10.90
CA ALA A 183 8.48 -9.90 -9.73
C ALA A 183 9.34 -10.97 -9.03
N THR A 184 10.60 -10.64 -8.77
CA THR A 184 11.55 -11.44 -8.00
C THR A 184 11.85 -10.79 -6.65
N ASP A 185 12.33 -11.61 -5.70
CA ASP A 185 12.83 -11.19 -4.38
C ASP A 185 11.91 -10.22 -3.62
N VAL A 186 10.60 -10.51 -3.61
CA VAL A 186 9.63 -9.65 -2.93
C VAL A 186 9.84 -9.75 -1.42
N ARG A 187 9.88 -8.58 -0.79
CA ARG A 187 9.86 -8.40 0.67
C ARG A 187 8.58 -7.68 1.03
N VAL A 188 7.85 -8.23 2.00
CA VAL A 188 6.69 -7.58 2.63
C VAL A 188 7.13 -7.02 3.96
N VAL A 189 7.09 -5.70 4.08
CA VAL A 189 7.30 -4.99 5.36
C VAL A 189 5.93 -4.64 5.92
N GLY A 190 5.58 -5.23 7.05
CA GLY A 190 4.26 -5.14 7.66
C GLY A 190 4.26 -4.40 8.99
N VAL A 191 3.18 -3.66 9.27
CA VAL A 191 2.88 -3.05 10.58
C VAL A 191 1.38 -3.24 10.85
N ILE A 192 1.03 -3.82 12.00
CA ILE A 192 -0.33 -3.77 12.57
C ILE A 192 -0.29 -2.87 13.81
N TRP A 193 -1.22 -1.93 13.91
CA TRP A 193 -1.37 -1.06 15.08
C TRP A 193 -2.27 -1.69 16.14
N GLU A 194 -2.15 -1.25 17.40
CA GLU A 194 -3.09 -1.66 18.44
C GLU A 194 -4.52 -1.15 18.14
N PRO A 195 -5.57 -1.96 18.41
CA PRO A 195 -6.93 -1.46 18.38
C PRO A 195 -7.10 -0.30 19.37
N LYS A 196 -7.67 0.82 18.94
CA LYS A 196 -8.21 1.80 19.88
C LYS A 196 -9.41 1.16 20.56
N HIS A 197 -9.33 1.02 21.89
CA HIS A 197 -10.46 0.65 22.73
C HIS A 197 -11.16 1.95 23.15
N ASP A 198 -12.23 2.29 22.44
CA ASP A 198 -13.17 3.36 22.80
C ASP A 198 -14.20 2.87 23.84
#